data_AF-J0LHJ7-F1
#
_entry.id   AF-J0LHJ7-F1
#
_cell.length_a   1.000
_cell.length_b   1.000
_cell.length_c   1.000
_cell.angle_alpha   90.00
_cell.angle_beta   90.00
_cell.angle_gamma   90.00
#
_symmetry.space_group_name_H-M   'P 1'
#
loop_
_entity.id
_entity.type
_entity.pdbx_description
1 polymer ?
#
loop_
_entity_poly.entity_id
_entity_poly.type
_entity_poly.pdbx_seq_one_letter_code
_entity_poly.pdbx_strand_id
1 'polypeptide(L)'
;MLDWKDPTIEFHNVVLWVVSVITGIYIWECLVSFDFDWQLLTRRRPFRWTLVPYFIARYGVLWVFIVAACAMNMFSPTKHCTIIWRLIYIGAHASVASASLLLAIRV
;
A
#
# COMPACT_ATOMS: atom_id res chain seq x y z
N MET A 1 -23.50 9.45 26.32
CA MET A 1 -22.05 9.69 26.19
C MET A 1 -21.46 8.46 25.50
N LEU A 2 -20.46 8.62 24.62
CA LEU A 2 -19.77 7.49 24.00
C LEU A 2 -18.95 6.77 25.09
N ASP A 3 -19.12 5.45 25.20
CA ASP A 3 -18.31 4.63 26.11
C ASP A 3 -16.95 4.35 25.47
N TRP A 4 -15.92 5.09 25.90
CA TRP A 4 -14.56 4.95 25.39
C TRP A 4 -13.88 3.62 25.73
N LYS A 5 -14.47 2.84 26.65
CA LYS A 5 -14.01 1.51 27.05
C LYS A 5 -14.71 0.37 26.29
N ASP A 6 -15.52 0.68 25.28
CA ASP A 6 -16.08 -0.36 24.43
C ASP A 6 -14.95 -1.05 23.65
N PRO A 7 -14.81 -2.39 23.74
CA PRO A 7 -13.75 -3.12 23.06
C PRO A 7 -13.75 -2.94 21.53
N THR A 8 -14.90 -2.60 20.93
CA THR A 8 -14.99 -2.35 19.48
C THR A 8 -14.33 -1.04 19.07
N ILE A 9 -14.45 0.01 19.91
CA ILE A 9 -13.87 1.33 19.67
C ILE A 9 -12.36 1.28 19.93
N GLU A 10 -11.93 0.60 21.00
CA GLU A 10 -10.52 0.40 21.29
C GLU A 10 -9.81 -0.36 20.14
N PHE A 11 -10.41 -1.45 19.66
CA PHE A 11 -9.85 -2.21 18.54
C PHE A 11 -9.73 -1.35 17.27
N HIS A 12 -10.78 -0.62 16.92
CA HIS A 12 -10.75 0.27 15.75
C HIS A 12 -9.64 1.33 15.86
N ASN A 13 -9.50 1.95 17.02
CA ASN A 13 -8.45 2.95 17.26
C ASN A 13 -7.06 2.33 17.11
N VAL A 14 -6.80 1.19 17.74
CA VAL A 14 -5.49 0.52 17.64
C VAL A 14 -5.16 0.18 16.18
N VAL A 15 -6.12 -0.35 15.42
CA VAL A 15 -5.93 -0.67 14.00
C VAL A 15 -5.64 0.59 13.19
N LEU A 16 -6.38 1.68 13.42
CA LEU A 16 -6.17 2.96 12.74
C LEU A 16 -4.74 3.49 13.00
N TRP A 17 -4.29 3.50 14.26
CA TRP A 17 -2.93 3.90 14.62
C TRP A 17 -1.87 3.06 13.92
N VAL A 18 -2.01 1.73 13.96
CA VAL A 18 -1.06 0.81 13.33
C VAL A 18 -1.00 1.02 11.82
N VAL A 19 -2.15 1.09 11.15
CA VAL A 19 -2.21 1.31 9.69
C VAL A 19 -1.61 2.66 9.32
N SER A 20 -1.88 3.72 10.08
CA SER A 20 -1.31 5.05 9.82
C SER A 20 0.22 5.08 10.00
N VAL A 21 0.76 4.44 11.05
CA VAL A 21 2.20 4.37 11.27
C VAL A 21 2.91 3.58 10.17
N ILE A 22 2.40 2.39 9.83
CA ILE A 22 2.98 1.55 8.77
C ILE A 22 2.93 2.28 7.43
N THR A 23 1.80 2.93 7.11
CA THR A 23 1.65 3.74 5.90
C THR A 23 2.69 4.86 5.85
N GLY A 24 2.88 5.58 6.96
CA GLY A 24 3.88 6.64 7.06
C GLY A 24 5.31 6.14 6.82
N ILE A 25 5.69 5.03 7.46
CA ILE A 25 7.00 4.38 7.26
C ILE A 25 7.19 3.99 5.79
N TYR A 26 6.18 3.38 5.17
CA TYR A 26 6.30 2.92 3.80
C TYR A 26 6.35 4.07 2.78
N ILE A 27 5.63 5.16 3.04
CA ILE A 27 5.74 6.40 2.25
C ILE A 27 7.16 6.97 2.37
N TRP A 28 7.71 7.03 3.58
CA TRP A 28 9.07 7.50 3.82
C TRP A 28 10.11 6.70 3.02
N GLU A 29 10.05 5.37 3.09
CA GLU A 29 10.91 4.48 2.30
C GLU A 29 10.81 4.74 0.79
N CYS A 30 9.60 5.02 0.30
CA CYS A 30 9.40 5.34 -1.11
C CYS A 30 9.92 6.70 -1.52
N LEU A 31 9.88 7.70 -0.62
CA LEU A 31 10.49 9.01 -0.87
C LEU A 31 12.02 8.92 -0.88
N VAL A 32 12.62 8.21 0.09
CA VAL A 32 14.08 8.08 0.20
C VAL A 32 14.68 7.38 -1.03
N SER A 33 14.01 6.37 -1.59
CA SER A 33 14.49 5.71 -2.81
C SER A 33 13.80 6.19 -4.10
N PHE A 34 13.14 7.34 -4.06
CA PHE A 34 12.54 7.97 -5.25
C PHE A 34 13.60 8.38 -6.28
N ASP A 35 14.76 8.86 -5.84
CA ASP A 35 15.87 9.25 -6.73
C ASP A 35 16.32 8.10 -7.64
N PHE A 36 16.34 6.87 -7.10
CA PHE A 36 16.69 5.67 -7.86
C PHE A 36 15.63 5.35 -8.91
N ASP A 37 14.35 5.39 -8.54
CA ASP A 37 13.22 5.12 -9.43
C ASP A 37 13.14 6.16 -10.56
N TRP A 38 13.38 7.44 -10.23
CA TRP A 38 13.44 8.52 -11.19
C TRP A 38 14.58 8.32 -12.20
N GLN A 39 15.75 7.89 -11.75
CA GLN A 39 16.86 7.57 -12.67
C GLN A 39 16.55 6.41 -13.62
N LEU A 40 15.80 5.40 -13.16
CA LEU A 40 15.30 4.32 -14.02
C LEU A 40 14.30 4.82 -15.06
N LEU A 41 13.36 5.69 -14.65
CA LEU A 41 12.33 6.23 -15.53
C LEU A 41 12.92 7.18 -16.59
N THR A 42 13.94 7.97 -16.21
CA THR A 42 14.64 8.91 -17.10
C THR A 42 15.58 8.21 -18.11
N ARG A 43 15.50 6.87 -18.26
CA ARG A 43 16.27 6.08 -19.23
C ARG A 43 17.80 6.25 -19.15
N ARG A 44 18.34 6.67 -18.00
CA ARG A 44 19.81 6.64 -17.78
C ARG A 44 20.38 5.21 -17.76
N ARG A 45 19.50 4.19 -17.76
CA ARG A 45 19.79 2.74 -17.84
C ARG A 45 18.90 2.09 -18.92
N PRO A 46 19.34 0.99 -19.56
CA PRO A 46 18.51 0.27 -20.54
C PRO A 46 17.24 -0.27 -19.89
N PHE A 47 16.09 0.00 -20.52
CA PHE A 47 14.78 -0.47 -20.05
C PHE A 47 14.71 -1.99 -20.17
N ARG A 48 14.62 -2.69 -19.04
CA ARG A 48 14.40 -4.13 -18.97
C ARG A 48 12.95 -4.40 -18.61
N TRP A 49 12.34 -5.41 -19.24
CA TRP A 49 10.95 -5.79 -18.95
C TRP A 49 10.73 -6.14 -17.47
N THR A 50 11.78 -6.60 -16.78
CA THR A 50 11.80 -6.88 -15.33
C THR A 50 11.54 -5.65 -14.45
N LEU A 51 11.62 -4.43 -14.99
CA LEU A 51 11.31 -3.20 -14.26
C LEU A 51 9.80 -3.00 -14.06
N VAL A 52 8.97 -3.57 -14.92
CA VAL A 52 7.51 -3.48 -14.81
C VAL A 52 6.99 -4.15 -13.54
N PRO A 53 7.29 -5.43 -13.24
CA PRO A 53 6.87 -6.05 -11.99
C PRO A 53 7.49 -5.39 -10.75
N TYR A 54 8.68 -4.79 -10.87
CA TYR A 54 9.29 -3.99 -9.80
C TYR A 54 8.42 -2.78 -9.43
N PHE A 55 8.01 -1.99 -10.42
CA PHE A 55 7.17 -0.83 -10.16
C PHE A 55 5.77 -1.21 -9.67
N ILE A 56 5.17 -2.29 -10.19
CA ILE A 56 3.87 -2.79 -9.73
C ILE A 56 3.96 -3.29 -8.28
N ALA A 57 5.02 -4.01 -7.91
CA ALA A 57 5.22 -4.45 -6.54
C ALA A 57 5.36 -3.24 -5.60
N ARG A 58 6.24 -2.28 -5.94
CA ARG A 58 6.54 -1.14 -5.07
C ARG A 58 5.36 -0.17 -4.94
N TYR A 59 4.86 0.35 -6.05
CA TYR A 59 3.80 1.36 -6.07
C TYR A 59 2.41 0.76 -5.82
N GLY A 60 2.20 -0.54 -6.12
CA GLY A 60 0.96 -1.24 -5.78
C GLY A 60 0.76 -1.33 -4.27
N VAL A 61 1.80 -1.68 -3.50
CA VAL A 61 1.73 -1.69 -2.03
C VAL A 61 1.50 -0.29 -1.47
N LEU A 62 2.15 0.73 -2.03
CA LEU A 62 1.92 2.13 -1.63
C LEU A 62 0.46 2.52 -1.79
N TRP A 63 -0.11 2.21 -2.96
CA TRP A 63 -1.50 2.50 -3.25
C TRP A 63 -2.45 1.77 -2.29
N VAL A 64 -2.18 0.49 -1.99
CA VAL A 64 -2.96 -0.29 -1.01
C VAL A 64 -2.94 0.37 0.37
N PHE A 65 -1.77 0.78 0.86
CA PHE A 65 -1.65 1.44 2.16
C PHE A 65 -2.39 2.78 2.21
N ILE A 66 -2.31 3.59 1.16
CA ILE A 66 -3.04 4.86 1.08
C ILE A 66 -4.56 4.63 1.08
N VAL A 67 -5.05 3.68 0.29
CA VAL A 67 -6.48 3.34 0.24
C VAL A 67 -6.96 2.77 1.58
N ALA A 68 -6.17 1.91 2.23
CA ALA A 68 -6.48 1.39 3.55
C ALA A 68 -6.53 2.50 4.63
N ALA A 69 -5.55 3.41 4.63
CA ALA A 69 -5.56 4.55 5.54
C ALA A 69 -6.78 5.45 5.31
N CYS A 70 -7.15 5.71 4.05
CA CYS A 70 -8.34 6.49 3.72
C CYS A 70 -9.62 5.78 4.19
N ALA A 71 -9.74 4.47 3.95
CA ALA A 71 -10.88 3.66 4.35
C ALA A 71 -11.12 3.68 5.87
N MET A 72 -10.04 3.67 6.67
CA MET A 72 -10.11 3.73 8.12
C MET A 72 -10.44 5.13 8.66
N ASN A 73 -10.13 6.20 7.92
CA ASN A 73 -10.39 7.59 8.32
C ASN A 73 -11.73 8.14 7.82
N MET A 74 -12.53 7.36 7.08
CA MET A 74 -13.83 7.79 6.59
C MET A 74 -14.85 7.87 7.73
N PHE A 75 -15.19 9.10 8.15
CA PHE A 75 -16.19 9.38 9.19
C PHE A 75 -17.65 9.14 8.76
N SER A 76 -17.91 8.96 7.47
CA SER A 76 -19.28 8.77 6.94
C SER A 76 -19.46 7.36 6.38
N PRO A 77 -20.59 6.67 6.66
CA PRO A 77 -20.86 5.36 6.10
C PRO A 77 -20.94 5.45 4.58
N THR A 78 -19.96 4.85 3.90
CA THR A 78 -19.95 4.76 2.44
C THR A 78 -20.82 3.60 1.98
N LYS A 79 -21.64 3.83 0.95
CA LYS A 79 -22.50 2.79 0.35
C LYS A 79 -21.71 1.66 -0.34
N HIS A 80 -20.39 1.81 -0.48
CA HIS A 80 -19.54 0.94 -1.30
C HIS A 80 -18.31 0.39 -0.55
N CYS A 81 -18.46 0.05 0.74
CA CYS A 81 -17.41 -0.58 1.56
C CYS A 81 -16.81 -1.83 0.88
N THR A 82 -17.66 -2.67 0.26
CA THR A 82 -17.23 -3.88 -0.47
C THR A 82 -16.28 -3.58 -1.63
N ILE A 83 -16.46 -2.45 -2.34
CA ILE A 83 -15.63 -2.09 -3.48
C ILE A 83 -14.23 -1.70 -3.00
N ILE A 84 -14.15 -0.90 -1.93
CA ILE A 84 -12.89 -0.47 -1.33
C ILE A 84 -12.07 -1.68 -0.86
N TRP A 85 -12.71 -2.62 -0.16
CA TRP A 85 -12.03 -3.85 0.27
C TRP A 85 -11.58 -4.71 -0.90
N ARG A 86 -12.40 -4.87 -1.95
CA ARG A 86 -11.98 -5.62 -3.16
C ARG A 86 -10.78 -4.97 -3.85
N LEU A 87 -10.75 -3.65 -3.93
CA LEU A 87 -9.62 -2.89 -4.46
C LEU A 87 -8.34 -3.13 -3.67
N ILE A 88 -8.42 -3.09 -2.34
CA ILE A 88 -7.30 -3.41 -1.44
C ILE A 88 -6.79 -4.83 -1.69
N TYR A 89 -7.68 -5.83 -1.74
CA TYR A 89 -7.30 -7.23 -1.98
C TYR A 89 -6.62 -7.43 -3.33
N ILE A 90 -7.19 -6.88 -4.41
CA ILE A 90 -6.63 -7.01 -5.76
C ILE A 90 -5.25 -6.36 -5.81
N GLY A 91 -5.09 -5.17 -5.24
CA GLY A 91 -3.79 -4.48 -5.16
C GLY A 91 -2.76 -5.30 -4.39
N ALA A 92 -3.14 -5.84 -3.23
CA ALA A 92 -2.24 -6.63 -2.40
C ALA A 92 -1.78 -7.91 -3.10
N HIS A 93 -2.72 -8.67 -3.70
CA HIS A 93 -2.39 -9.89 -4.44
C HIS A 93 -1.54 -9.61 -5.68
N ALA A 94 -1.82 -8.53 -6.41
CA ALA A 94 -1.04 -8.13 -7.57
C ALA A 94 0.41 -7.77 -7.17
N SER A 95 0.59 -7.04 -6.07
CA SER A 95 1.92 -6.71 -5.56
C SER A 95 2.69 -7.94 -5.09
N VAL A 96 2.05 -8.87 -4.38
CA VAL A 96 2.68 -10.12 -3.94
C VAL A 96 3.08 -10.98 -5.14
N ALA A 97 2.20 -11.15 -6.13
CA ALA A 97 2.52 -11.90 -7.35
C ALA A 97 3.72 -11.28 -8.09
N SER A 98 3.76 -9.95 -8.17
CA SER A 98 4.86 -9.21 -8.80
C SER A 98 6.18 -9.37 -8.04
N ALA A 99 6.15 -9.34 -6.70
CA ALA A 99 7.32 -9.59 -5.87
C ALA A 99 7.85 -11.02 -6.03
N SER A 100 6.95 -12.02 -6.08
CA SER A 100 7.30 -13.42 -6.33
C SER A 100 7.95 -13.61 -7.71
N LEU A 101 7.43 -12.93 -8.75
CA LEU A 101 8.04 -12.95 -10.09
C LEU A 101 9.46 -12.37 -10.08
N LEU A 102 9.70 -11.25 -9.37
CA LEU A 102 11.03 -10.66 -9.26
C LEU A 102 12.03 -11.59 -8.56
N LEU A 103 11.58 -12.31 -7.54
CA LEU A 103 12.40 -13.32 -6.87
C LEU A 103 12.71 -14.49 -7.81
N ALA A 104 11.71 -14.98 -8.55
CA ALA A 104 11.87 -16.08 -9.50
C ALA A 104 12.82 -15.74 -10.66
N ILE A 105 12.80 -14.48 -11.14
CA ILE A 105 13.71 -14.01 -12.20
C ILE A 105 15.15 -13.83 -11.69
N ARG A 106 15.32 -13.68 -10.37
CA ARG A 106 16.62 -13.48 -9.72
C ARG A 106 17.35 -14.79 -9.43
N VAL A 107 16.65 -15.93 -9.41
CA VAL A 107 17.21 -17.29 -9.37
C VAL A 107 17.62 -17.70 -10.78
#